data_AF-A0A936MYE5-F1
#
_entry.id   AF-A0A936MYE5-F1
#
_cell.length_a   1.000
_cell.length_b   1.000
_cell.length_c   1.000
_cell.angle_alpha   90.00
_cell.angle_beta   90.00
_cell.angle_gamma   90.00
#
_symmetry.space_group_name_H-M   'P 1'
#
loop_
_entity.id
_entity.type
_entity.pdbx_description
1 polymer ?
#
loop_
_entity_poly.entity_id
_entity_poly.type
_entity_poly.pdbx_seq_one_letter_code
_entity_poly.pdbx_strand_id
1 'polypeptide(L)'
;MRTLLTALLALSLGGCYYDVEEELYPNRLCDVSNVTFSGTVQPLIQGNCAVPGCHVAGAQTPDLGSYAGIKAAADAGALVSRAVQGDPSPMPPTGLLPDCDRRRIEAWVNAGAPNN
;
A
#
# COMPACT_ATOMS: atom_id res chain seq x y z
N MET A 1 -18.34 -7.20 -71.80
CA MET A 1 -19.07 -7.15 -70.51
C MET A 1 -18.31 -8.05 -69.54
N ARG A 2 -17.33 -7.58 -68.77
CA ARG A 2 -17.45 -6.78 -67.52
C ARG A 2 -18.48 -7.39 -66.55
N THR A 3 -18.00 -8.11 -65.55
CA THR A 3 -18.32 -7.85 -64.13
C THR A 3 -17.32 -8.62 -63.27
N LEU A 4 -16.58 -7.86 -62.47
CA LEU A 4 -15.52 -8.28 -61.58
C LEU A 4 -16.16 -8.86 -60.30
N LEU A 5 -15.82 -10.11 -59.94
CA LEU A 5 -16.15 -10.67 -58.64
C LEU A 5 -15.20 -10.09 -57.60
N THR A 6 -15.70 -9.15 -56.81
CA THR A 6 -14.98 -8.51 -55.70
C THR A 6 -14.69 -9.53 -54.60
N ALA A 7 -13.40 -9.81 -54.37
CA ALA A 7 -12.93 -10.55 -53.21
C ALA A 7 -13.19 -9.72 -51.94
N LEU A 8 -14.01 -10.26 -51.05
CA LEU A 8 -14.34 -9.65 -49.76
C LEU A 8 -13.11 -9.75 -48.85
N LEU A 9 -12.44 -8.63 -48.65
CA LEU A 9 -11.30 -8.48 -47.75
C LEU A 9 -11.79 -8.64 -46.30
N ALA A 10 -11.51 -9.79 -45.69
CA ALA A 10 -11.75 -10.02 -44.26
C ALA A 10 -10.77 -9.16 -43.45
N LEU A 11 -11.22 -7.96 -43.08
CA LEU A 11 -10.50 -7.06 -42.19
C LEU A 11 -10.63 -7.59 -40.75
N SER A 12 -9.67 -8.40 -40.32
CA SER A 12 -9.55 -8.77 -38.91
C SER A 12 -9.16 -7.53 -38.10
N LEU A 13 -10.13 -6.96 -37.40
CA LEU A 13 -9.92 -5.93 -36.40
C LEU A 13 -9.12 -6.53 -35.24
N GLY A 14 -7.80 -6.35 -35.27
CA GLY A 14 -6.95 -6.55 -34.10
C GLY A 14 -7.22 -5.42 -33.12
N GLY A 15 -8.19 -5.63 -32.22
CA GLY A 15 -8.40 -4.75 -31.08
C GLY A 15 -7.35 -5.06 -30.02
N CYS A 16 -6.48 -4.10 -29.70
CA CYS A 16 -5.77 -4.12 -28.43
C CYS A 16 -6.83 -3.87 -27.35
N TYR A 17 -7.24 -4.93 -26.66
CA TYR A 17 -8.00 -4.80 -25.44
C TYR A 17 -7.04 -4.31 -24.35
N TYR A 18 -7.36 -3.19 -23.71
CA TYR A 18 -6.66 -2.73 -22.54
C TYR A 18 -7.30 -3.42 -21.35
N ASP A 19 -6.65 -4.46 -20.84
CA ASP A 19 -7.03 -5.08 -19.58
C ASP A 19 -6.77 -4.08 -18.45
N VAL A 20 -7.82 -3.75 -17.69
CA VAL A 20 -7.64 -3.09 -16.40
C VAL A 20 -7.15 -4.17 -15.44
N GLU A 21 -5.88 -4.09 -15.00
CA GLU A 21 -5.27 -5.11 -14.12
C GLU A 21 -6.13 -5.39 -12.86
N GLU A 22 -6.89 -4.41 -12.40
CA GLU A 22 -7.84 -4.51 -11.28
C GLU A 22 -9.06 -5.41 -11.56
N GLU A 23 -9.51 -5.53 -12.82
CA GLU A 23 -10.59 -6.44 -13.21
C GLU A 23 -10.10 -7.88 -13.40
N LEU A 24 -8.84 -8.04 -13.83
CA LEU A 24 -8.22 -9.34 -14.09
C LEU A 24 -7.72 -10.01 -12.80
N TYR A 25 -7.38 -9.20 -11.79
CA TYR A 25 -7.01 -9.64 -10.45
C TYR A 25 -7.92 -9.00 -9.39
N PRO A 26 -9.21 -9.36 -9.33
CA PRO A 26 -10.14 -8.78 -8.38
C PRO A 26 -9.71 -9.15 -6.96
N ASN A 27 -9.08 -8.19 -6.27
CA ASN A 27 -8.93 -8.11 -4.81
C ASN A 27 -8.45 -9.39 -4.10
N ARG A 28 -7.44 -10.08 -4.66
CA ARG A 28 -6.92 -11.36 -4.14
C ARG A 28 -5.51 -11.31 -3.54
N LEU A 29 -4.95 -10.15 -3.16
CA LEU A 29 -3.56 -10.09 -2.70
C LEU A 29 -3.26 -9.25 -1.44
N CYS A 30 -4.27 -8.77 -0.71
CA CYS A 30 -4.04 -8.19 0.61
C CYS A 30 -4.67 -9.01 1.72
N ASP A 31 -3.94 -10.03 2.16
CA ASP A 31 -4.28 -10.76 3.38
C ASP A 31 -3.90 -9.92 4.61
N VAL A 32 -4.91 -9.55 5.39
CA VAL A 32 -4.80 -8.84 6.68
C VAL A 32 -5.22 -9.72 7.86
N SER A 33 -5.44 -11.02 7.65
CA SER A 33 -5.89 -11.94 8.70
C SER A 33 -4.78 -12.33 9.69
N ASN A 34 -3.52 -12.34 9.23
CA ASN A 34 -2.35 -12.77 10.02
C ASN A 34 -1.30 -11.66 10.15
N VAL A 35 -1.73 -10.44 10.45
CA VAL A 35 -0.81 -9.32 10.69
C VAL A 35 -0.22 -9.43 12.10
N THR A 36 1.11 -9.54 12.18
CA THR A 36 1.83 -9.48 13.46
C THR A 36 2.76 -8.27 13.50
N PHE A 37 3.14 -7.85 14.72
CA PHE A 37 4.10 -6.77 14.84
C PHE A 37 5.44 -7.16 14.23
N SER A 38 6.03 -8.26 14.68
CA SER A 38 7.37 -8.71 14.27
C SER A 38 7.46 -9.10 12.80
N GLY A 39 6.41 -9.73 12.25
CA GLY A 39 6.41 -10.27 10.90
C GLY A 39 5.90 -9.31 9.83
N THR A 40 5.11 -8.29 10.21
CA THR A 40 4.47 -7.39 9.23
C THR A 40 4.75 -5.94 9.53
N VAL A 41 4.36 -5.45 10.71
CA VAL A 41 4.38 -4.00 10.99
C VAL A 41 5.80 -3.47 11.17
N GLN A 42 6.64 -4.16 11.95
CA GLN A 42 8.01 -3.73 12.20
C GLN A 42 8.83 -3.61 10.91
N PRO A 43 8.84 -4.60 10.00
CA PRO A 43 9.51 -4.45 8.70
C PRO A 43 8.97 -3.27 7.86
N LEU A 44 7.65 -3.06 7.84
CA LEU A 44 7.04 -1.94 7.12
C LEU A 44 7.49 -0.59 7.68
N ILE A 45 7.49 -0.44 9.00
CA ILE A 45 7.94 0.79 9.66
C ILE A 45 9.44 1.00 9.46
N GLN A 46 10.27 -0.03 9.58
CA GLN A 46 11.73 0.08 9.39
C GLN A 46 12.11 0.40 7.95
N GLY A 47 11.36 -0.12 6.96
CA GLY A 47 11.63 0.14 5.55
C GLY A 47 11.19 1.52 5.06
N ASN A 48 10.18 2.13 5.71
CA ASN A 48 9.52 3.31 5.16
C ASN A 48 9.48 4.52 6.10
N CYS A 49 9.57 4.32 7.41
CA CYS A 49 9.35 5.39 8.39
C CYS A 49 10.58 5.60 9.29
N ALA A 50 11.04 4.54 9.96
CA ALA A 50 12.22 4.53 10.82
C ALA A 50 13.52 4.38 10.01
N VAL A 51 13.67 5.27 9.03
CA VAL A 51 14.84 5.35 8.15
C VAL A 51 15.80 6.46 8.63
N PRO A 52 17.11 6.38 8.31
CA PRO A 52 18.08 7.38 8.73
C PRO A 52 17.64 8.82 8.40
N GLY A 53 17.59 9.68 9.41
CA GLY A 53 17.19 11.09 9.27
C GLY A 53 15.70 11.38 9.39
N CYS A 54 14.84 10.34 9.44
CA CYS A 54 13.40 10.49 9.67
C CYS A 54 13.02 10.01 11.07
N HIS A 55 12.30 8.91 11.23
CA HIS A 55 11.75 8.50 12.53
C HIS A 55 12.65 7.53 13.30
N VAL A 56 13.91 7.93 13.51
CA VAL A 56 14.89 7.19 14.31
C VAL A 56 15.35 8.04 15.49
N ALA A 57 15.93 7.40 16.50
CA ALA A 57 16.50 8.07 17.66
C ALA A 57 17.42 9.24 17.26
N GLY A 58 17.12 10.44 17.77
CA GLY A 58 17.90 11.66 17.51
C GLY A 58 17.63 12.35 16.17
N ALA A 59 16.65 11.91 15.39
CA ALA A 59 16.22 12.56 14.15
C ALA A 59 14.84 13.24 14.31
N GLN A 60 13.91 13.00 13.38
CA GLN A 60 12.53 13.51 13.47
C GLN A 60 11.73 12.74 14.52
N THR A 61 10.91 13.47 15.27
CA THR A 61 10.01 12.88 16.26
C THR A 61 8.67 12.51 15.62
N PRO A 62 7.98 11.46 16.09
CA PRO A 62 8.42 10.50 17.10
C PRO A 62 9.51 9.53 16.59
N ASP A 63 10.26 8.92 17.50
CA ASP A 63 11.14 7.79 17.18
C ASP A 63 10.28 6.52 17.01
N LEU A 64 10.38 5.89 15.84
CA LEU A 64 9.65 4.69 15.47
C LEU A 64 10.58 3.46 15.37
N GLY A 65 11.80 3.55 15.91
CA GLY A 65 12.79 2.46 15.90
C GLY A 65 12.49 1.32 16.88
N SER A 66 11.47 1.46 17.74
CA SER A 66 11.10 0.45 18.74
C SER A 66 9.60 0.19 18.75
N TYR A 67 9.19 -1.00 19.23
CA TYR A 67 7.78 -1.32 19.46
C TYR A 67 7.08 -0.26 20.31
N ALA A 68 7.72 0.21 21.39
CA ALA A 68 7.14 1.20 22.29
C ALA A 68 6.85 2.53 21.57
N GLY A 69 7.76 2.99 20.71
CA GLY A 69 7.56 4.20 19.91
C GLY A 69 6.46 4.03 18.86
N ILE A 70 6.44 2.90 18.16
CA ILE A 70 5.41 2.58 17.16
C ILE A 70 4.03 2.49 17.82
N LYS A 71 3.93 1.78 18.95
CA LYS A 71 2.68 1.66 19.70
C LYS A 71 2.21 3.01 20.24
N ALA A 72 3.10 3.85 20.75
CA ALA A 72 2.71 5.19 21.19
C ALA A 72 2.13 6.03 20.04
N ALA A 73 2.73 5.95 18.84
CA ALA A 73 2.22 6.64 17.66
C ALA A 73 0.88 6.06 17.16
N ALA A 74 0.68 4.75 17.29
CA ALA A 74 -0.58 4.07 17.00
C ALA A 74 -1.69 4.49 17.98
N ASP A 75 -1.40 4.45 19.29
CA ASP A 75 -2.34 4.83 20.35
C ASP A 75 -2.74 6.31 20.27
N ALA A 76 -1.82 7.17 19.83
CA ALA A 76 -2.09 8.58 19.56
C ALA A 76 -2.90 8.83 18.27
N GLY A 77 -3.17 7.80 17.46
CA GLY A 77 -3.85 7.89 16.16
C GLY A 77 -2.99 8.47 15.02
N ALA A 78 -1.81 9.02 15.34
CA ALA A 78 -0.92 9.66 14.37
C ALA A 78 -0.41 8.69 13.30
N LEU A 79 -0.20 7.42 13.65
CA LEU A 79 0.25 6.42 12.69
C LEU A 79 -0.80 6.20 11.58
N VAL A 80 -2.08 6.06 11.95
CA VAL A 80 -3.17 5.88 10.98
C VAL A 80 -3.44 7.17 10.21
N SER A 81 -3.57 8.31 10.90
CA SER A 81 -3.90 9.56 10.21
C SER A 81 -2.86 9.95 9.17
N ARG A 82 -1.57 9.78 9.47
CA ARG A 82 -0.48 10.24 8.60
C ARG A 82 -0.04 9.20 7.57
N ALA A 83 0.10 7.93 7.97
CA ALA A 83 0.63 6.88 7.09
C ALA A 83 -0.43 6.11 6.30
N VAL A 84 -1.67 6.11 6.79
CA VAL A 84 -2.81 5.46 6.10
C VAL A 84 -3.66 6.49 5.37
N GLN A 85 -4.10 7.55 6.07
CA GLN A 85 -5.07 8.51 5.52
C GLN A 85 -4.40 9.71 4.82
N GLY A 86 -3.16 10.04 5.21
CA GLY A 86 -2.43 11.17 4.66
C GLY A 86 -2.87 12.54 5.20
N ASP A 87 -3.48 12.59 6.39
CA ASP A 87 -4.03 13.80 7.01
C ASP A 87 -3.18 14.27 8.21
N PRO A 88 -2.79 15.56 8.30
CA PRO A 88 -2.98 16.64 7.30
C PRO A 88 -2.01 16.60 6.11
N SER A 89 -1.06 15.67 6.11
CA SER A 89 -0.16 15.41 4.99
C SER A 89 0.40 13.99 5.10
N PRO A 90 0.71 13.34 3.97
CA PRO A 90 1.21 11.97 3.98
C PRO A 90 2.57 11.88 4.66
N MET A 91 2.73 10.79 5.41
CA MET A 91 4.03 10.29 5.84
C MET A 91 4.18 8.85 5.32
N PRO A 92 5.20 8.53 4.51
CA PRO A 92 6.34 9.38 4.16
C PRO A 92 6.00 10.62 3.30
N PRO A 93 6.81 11.69 3.31
CA PRO A 93 6.56 12.90 2.51
C PRO A 93 6.53 12.65 1.00
N THR A 94 7.14 11.55 0.55
CA THR A 94 7.15 11.11 -0.85
C THR A 94 5.80 10.57 -1.33
N GLY A 95 4.85 10.35 -0.42
CA GLY A 95 3.53 9.80 -0.72
C GLY A 95 3.14 8.67 0.23
N LEU A 96 1.86 8.29 0.16
CA LEU A 96 1.33 7.18 0.95
C LEU A 96 1.93 5.84 0.49
N LEU A 97 2.01 4.90 1.44
CA LEU A 97 2.37 3.51 1.16
C LEU A 97 1.35 2.86 0.19
N PRO A 98 1.74 1.77 -0.49
CA PRO A 98 0.81 0.94 -1.25
C PRO A 98 -0.40 0.54 -0.39
N ASP A 99 -1.57 0.42 -1.02
CA ASP A 99 -2.84 0.21 -0.31
C ASP A 99 -2.78 -0.96 0.68
N CYS A 100 -2.19 -2.09 0.27
CA CYS A 100 -2.13 -3.25 1.14
C CYS A 100 -1.30 -3.03 2.42
N ASP A 101 -0.20 -2.29 2.34
CA ASP A 101 0.65 -2.03 3.50
C ASP A 101 -0.05 -1.09 4.49
N ARG A 102 -0.79 -0.10 3.96
CA ARG A 102 -1.67 0.74 4.79
C ARG A 102 -2.75 -0.08 5.49
N ARG A 103 -3.40 -0.99 4.77
CA ARG A 103 -4.43 -1.88 5.32
C ARG A 103 -3.88 -2.82 6.39
N ARG A 104 -2.62 -3.29 6.25
CA ARG A 104 -1.95 -4.07 7.29
C ARG A 104 -1.67 -3.25 8.54
N ILE A 105 -1.18 -2.02 8.39
CA ILE A 105 -0.97 -1.11 9.52
C ILE A 105 -2.31 -0.85 10.22
N GLU A 106 -3.35 -0.50 9.48
CA GLU A 106 -4.69 -0.24 10.01
C GLU A 106 -5.27 -1.48 10.72
N ALA A 107 -5.16 -2.67 10.13
CA ALA A 107 -5.61 -3.91 10.75
C ALA A 107 -4.90 -4.19 12.08
N TRP A 108 -3.59 -4.00 12.14
CA TRP A 108 -2.83 -4.19 13.38
C TRP A 108 -3.19 -3.17 14.47
N VAL A 109 -3.37 -1.90 14.11
CA VAL A 109 -3.83 -0.86 15.05
C VAL A 109 -5.23 -1.20 15.57
N ASN A 110 -6.15 -1.60 14.68
CA ASN A 110 -7.51 -1.99 15.04
C ASN A 110 -7.56 -3.24 15.93
N ALA A 111 -6.58 -4.14 15.82
CA ALA A 111 -6.39 -5.29 16.70
C ALA A 111 -5.78 -4.93 18.09
N GLY A 112 -5.56 -3.64 18.38
CA GLY A 112 -5.00 -3.16 19.65
C GLY A 112 -3.47 -3.07 19.67
N ALA A 113 -2.83 -3.07 18.50
CA ALA A 113 -1.38 -3.00 18.35
C ALA A 113 -0.60 -4.07 19.15
N PRO A 114 -0.94 -5.38 19.03
CA PRO A 114 -0.29 -6.45 19.79
C PRO A 114 1.19 -6.57 19.46
N ASN A 115 2.01 -6.93 20.45
CA ASN A 115 3.44 -7.24 20.28
C ASN A 115 3.63 -8.74 20.05
N ASN A 116 3.42 -9.20 18.82
CA ASN A 116 3.43 -10.62 18.43
C ASN A 116 4.26 -10.91 17.18
#